data_AF-A0A928PJX5-F1
#
_entry.id   AF-A0A928PJX5-F1
#
_cell.length_a   1.000
_cell.length_b   1.000
_cell.length_c   1.000
_cell.angle_alpha   90.00
_cell.angle_beta   90.00
_cell.angle_gamma   90.00
#
_symmetry.space_group_name_H-M   'P 1'
#
loop_
_entity.id
_entity.type
_entity.pdbx_description
1 polymer ?
#
loop_
_entity_poly.entity_id
_entity_poly.type
_entity_poly.pdbx_seq_one_letter_code
_entity_poly.pdbx_strand_id
1 'polypeptide(L)'
;MKNIAIFLLCLILILGLSACNLNENTSLNVNHEVNNMELLEYLKSNISINKSLDEIINVFEEMCKTPIEEDLLLSEYGVYDFTGEDLFYYDLVRQYPDGEDEYFQLRVSIMFSPDEENRFLQDTLWSDDSDENFFDYIKKSDGYAYAKAHEFKSIDIRVDQT
;
A
#
# COMPACT_ATOMS: atom_id res chain seq x y z
N MET A 1 -61.98 4.57 55.26
CA MET A 1 -61.43 4.83 56.62
C MET A 1 -60.04 4.21 56.69
N LYS A 2 -59.01 5.04 56.96
CA LYS A 2 -57.65 4.74 57.49
C LYS A 2 -56.77 3.77 56.66
N ASN A 3 -55.79 4.25 55.90
CA ASN A 3 -54.38 4.52 56.29
C ASN A 3 -53.68 3.35 57.02
N ILE A 4 -52.62 2.79 56.42
CA ILE A 4 -51.22 2.89 56.87
C ILE A 4 -50.29 2.46 55.72
N ALA A 5 -49.31 3.30 55.44
CA ALA A 5 -48.19 3.10 54.53
C ALA A 5 -47.02 2.43 55.27
N ILE A 6 -46.21 1.63 54.57
CA ILE A 6 -44.76 1.55 54.83
C ILE A 6 -44.03 1.63 53.49
N PHE A 7 -43.22 2.68 53.38
CA PHE A 7 -42.19 2.96 52.40
C PHE A 7 -41.09 1.89 52.41
N LEU A 8 -40.63 1.43 51.25
CA LEU A 8 -39.20 1.47 50.90
C LEU A 8 -39.01 1.24 49.38
N LEU A 9 -38.62 2.31 48.68
CA LEU A 9 -37.89 2.24 47.42
C LEU A 9 -36.50 1.68 47.71
N CYS A 10 -36.03 0.72 46.92
CA CYS A 10 -34.69 0.83 46.33
C CYS A 10 -34.53 -0.12 45.13
N LEU A 11 -34.18 0.52 44.03
CA LEU A 11 -33.90 0.03 42.69
C LEU A 11 -32.49 -0.59 42.66
N ILE A 12 -32.33 -1.88 42.32
CA ILE A 12 -31.06 -2.40 41.76
C ILE A 12 -31.38 -3.48 40.71
N LEU A 13 -31.01 -3.17 39.45
CA LEU A 13 -30.91 -4.09 38.31
C LEU A 13 -29.88 -5.20 38.58
N ILE A 14 -30.05 -6.37 37.97
CA ILE A 14 -29.07 -7.01 37.04
C ILE A 14 -29.64 -8.35 36.51
N LEU A 15 -29.88 -8.33 35.20
CA LEU A 15 -29.62 -9.31 34.12
C LEU A 15 -29.51 -10.83 34.41
N GLY A 16 -30.14 -11.60 33.53
CA GLY A 16 -29.73 -12.98 33.22
C GLY A 16 -30.86 -13.87 32.67
N LEU A 17 -31.36 -13.59 31.46
CA LEU A 17 -32.23 -14.53 30.74
C LEU A 17 -31.49 -15.11 29.53
N SER A 18 -31.24 -16.40 29.66
CA SER A 18 -30.74 -17.33 28.67
C SER A 18 -31.81 -17.61 27.61
N ALA A 19 -31.40 -17.60 26.33
CA ALA A 19 -31.98 -18.45 25.30
C ALA A 19 -30.98 -18.61 24.15
N CYS A 20 -30.52 -19.83 23.99
CA CYS A 20 -29.76 -20.34 22.86
C CYS A 20 -30.59 -20.20 21.57
N ASN A 21 -29.99 -19.67 20.49
CA ASN A 21 -30.41 -19.96 19.12
C ASN A 21 -29.25 -19.71 18.15
N LEU A 22 -28.81 -20.82 17.52
CA LEU A 22 -28.27 -20.94 16.17
C LEU A 22 -27.39 -19.77 15.68
N ASN A 23 -26.08 -19.88 15.89
CA ASN A 23 -25.13 -19.11 15.08
C ASN A 23 -25.08 -19.78 13.70
N GLU A 24 -25.77 -19.20 12.73
CA GLU A 24 -25.54 -19.50 11.32
C GLU A 24 -24.06 -19.29 11.03
N ASN A 25 -23.43 -20.28 10.40
CA ASN A 25 -22.13 -20.10 9.75
C ASN A 25 -22.31 -19.12 8.60
N THR A 26 -22.32 -17.82 8.90
CA THR A 26 -21.96 -16.81 7.92
C THR A 26 -20.46 -16.91 7.74
N SER A 27 -20.03 -17.59 6.68
CA SER A 27 -18.77 -17.24 6.03
C SER A 27 -18.90 -15.77 5.62
N LEU A 28 -18.52 -14.88 6.53
CA LEU A 28 -18.37 -13.46 6.25
C LEU A 28 -17.29 -13.36 5.19
N ASN A 29 -17.72 -13.27 3.93
CA ASN A 29 -16.89 -12.74 2.87
C ASN A 29 -16.76 -11.24 3.19
N VAL A 30 -15.85 -10.92 4.11
CA VAL A 30 -15.45 -9.55 4.37
C VAL A 30 -14.60 -9.18 3.17
N ASN A 31 -15.22 -8.55 2.17
CA ASN A 31 -14.49 -7.70 1.25
C ASN A 31 -13.88 -6.61 2.13
N HIS A 32 -12.67 -6.84 2.60
CA HIS A 32 -11.95 -5.84 3.36
C HIS A 32 -11.57 -4.78 2.35
N GLU A 33 -12.37 -3.72 2.28
CA GLU A 33 -12.01 -2.52 1.55
C GLU A 33 -10.60 -2.13 2.00
N VAL A 34 -9.66 -2.13 1.06
CA VAL A 34 -8.27 -1.84 1.34
C VAL A 34 -8.20 -0.36 1.64
N ASN A 35 -7.71 -0.01 2.83
CA ASN A 35 -7.56 1.38 3.18
C ASN A 35 -6.25 1.91 2.58
N ASN A 36 -6.34 2.58 1.43
CA ASN A 36 -5.20 3.19 0.75
C ASN A 36 -4.39 4.10 1.69
N MET A 37 -5.06 4.74 2.66
CA MET A 37 -4.38 5.57 3.66
C MET A 37 -3.50 4.74 4.61
N GLU A 38 -3.94 3.54 5.03
CA GLU A 38 -3.12 2.68 5.88
C GLU A 38 -1.89 2.17 5.13
N LEU A 39 -2.03 1.77 3.87
CA LEU A 39 -0.89 1.33 3.05
C LEU A 39 0.09 2.49 2.79
N LEU A 40 -0.45 3.68 2.47
CA LEU A 40 0.34 4.89 2.27
C LEU A 40 1.09 5.31 3.54
N GLU A 41 0.41 5.28 4.70
CA GLU A 41 1.01 5.57 6.00
C GLU A 41 2.09 4.56 6.37
N TYR A 42 1.87 3.27 6.07
CA TYR A 42 2.86 2.23 6.26
C TYR A 42 4.14 2.52 5.46
N LEU A 43 4.01 2.82 4.15
CA LEU A 43 5.15 3.15 3.31
C LEU A 43 5.88 4.41 3.81
N LYS A 44 5.15 5.49 4.08
CA LYS A 44 5.72 6.76 4.56
C LYS A 44 6.41 6.65 5.92
N SER A 45 5.95 5.74 6.78
CA SER A 45 6.56 5.53 8.10
C SER A 45 7.82 4.67 8.03
N ASN A 46 7.98 3.86 6.99
CA ASN A 46 9.06 2.88 6.89
C ASN A 46 10.09 3.19 5.80
N ILE A 47 9.75 4.01 4.80
CA ILE A 47 10.66 4.45 3.73
C ILE A 47 11.18 5.86 4.04
N SER A 48 12.48 6.05 3.86
CA SER A 48 13.15 7.32 4.10
C SER A 48 14.43 7.42 3.28
N ILE A 49 14.92 8.64 3.06
CA ILE A 49 16.08 8.92 2.18
C ILE A 49 17.39 8.25 2.61
N ASN A 50 17.50 7.83 3.86
CA ASN A 50 18.69 7.16 4.39
C ASN A 50 18.67 5.64 4.21
N LYS A 51 17.62 5.06 3.62
CA LYS A 51 17.56 3.63 3.30
C LYS A 51 18.22 3.35 1.96
N SER A 52 18.86 2.19 1.87
CA SER A 52 19.32 1.63 0.60
C SER A 52 18.14 1.25 -0.30
N LEU A 53 18.38 1.14 -1.60
CA LEU A 53 17.36 0.68 -2.56
C LEU A 53 16.75 -0.67 -2.14
N ASP A 54 17.58 -1.62 -1.70
CA ASP A 54 17.11 -2.94 -1.27
C ASP A 54 16.18 -2.85 -0.06
N GLU A 55 16.48 -1.97 0.91
CA GLU A 55 15.59 -1.74 2.06
C GLU A 55 14.26 -1.11 1.64
N ILE A 56 14.26 -0.21 0.65
CA ILE A 56 13.04 0.41 0.12
C ILE A 56 12.18 -0.64 -0.60
N ILE A 57 12.79 -1.44 -1.48
CA ILE A 57 12.11 -2.54 -2.18
C ILE A 57 11.54 -3.54 -1.18
N ASN A 58 12.29 -3.93 -0.15
CA ASN A 58 11.80 -4.85 0.87
C ASN A 58 10.58 -4.28 1.61
N VAL A 59 10.58 -2.99 1.98
CA VAL A 59 9.41 -2.37 2.62
C VAL A 59 8.20 -2.35 1.68
N PHE A 60 8.42 -2.05 0.40
CA PHE A 60 7.36 -2.08 -0.60
C PHE A 60 6.81 -3.49 -0.81
N GLU A 61 7.68 -4.50 -0.90
CA GLU A 61 7.33 -5.92 -0.98
C GLU A 61 6.53 -6.38 0.25
N GLU A 62 6.93 -5.99 1.46
CA GLU A 62 6.17 -6.29 2.67
C GLU A 62 4.77 -5.65 2.65
N MET A 63 4.64 -4.41 2.15
CA MET A 63 3.33 -3.77 1.96
C MET A 63 2.45 -4.58 0.98
N CYS A 64 3.04 -5.07 -0.12
CA CYS A 64 2.35 -5.86 -1.14
C CYS A 64 1.77 -7.19 -0.62
N LYS A 65 2.21 -7.69 0.54
CA LYS A 65 1.64 -8.90 1.16
C LYS A 65 0.22 -8.70 1.69
N THR A 66 -0.24 -7.46 1.83
CA THR A 66 -1.65 -7.17 2.11
C THR A 66 -2.49 -7.65 0.92
N PRO A 67 -3.43 -8.60 1.07
CA PRO A 67 -4.18 -9.12 -0.07
C PRO A 67 -5.09 -8.05 -0.71
N ILE A 68 -5.05 -7.95 -2.04
CA ILE A 68 -5.92 -7.08 -2.86
C ILE A 68 -6.36 -7.89 -4.08
N GLU A 69 -7.61 -7.71 -4.53
CA GLU A 69 -8.11 -8.31 -5.78
C GLU A 69 -7.58 -7.52 -6.99
N GLU A 70 -7.27 -8.23 -8.09
CA GLU A 70 -6.76 -7.63 -9.33
C GLU A 70 -5.50 -6.75 -9.10
N ASP A 71 -4.58 -7.29 -8.29
CA ASP A 71 -3.34 -6.66 -7.86
C ASP A 71 -2.24 -6.81 -8.92
N LEU A 72 -1.81 -5.67 -9.49
CA LEU A 72 -0.72 -5.58 -10.45
C LEU A 72 0.42 -4.74 -9.89
N LEU A 73 1.65 -5.23 -10.03
CA LEU A 73 2.85 -4.50 -9.70
C LEU A 73 3.52 -3.99 -10.97
N LEU A 74 4.07 -2.78 -10.89
CA LEU A 74 4.85 -2.18 -11.96
C LEU A 74 6.15 -1.63 -11.39
N SER A 75 7.23 -1.80 -12.16
CA SER A 75 8.44 -1.01 -12.01
C SER A 75 8.70 -0.29 -13.32
N GLU A 76 8.91 1.02 -13.25
CA GLU A 76 9.29 1.81 -14.41
C GLU A 76 10.45 2.72 -14.07
N TYR A 77 11.27 3.00 -15.06
CA TYR A 77 12.32 3.98 -14.91
C TYR A 77 12.58 4.75 -16.20
N GLY A 78 13.08 5.98 -16.05
CA GLY A 78 13.33 6.88 -17.17
C GLY A 78 13.59 8.31 -16.72
N VAL A 79 14.08 9.14 -17.64
CA VAL A 79 14.23 10.58 -17.40
C VAL A 79 12.97 11.32 -17.83
N TYR A 80 12.38 12.07 -16.91
CA TYR A 80 11.16 12.84 -17.13
C TYR A 80 11.26 14.24 -16.51
N ASP A 81 10.46 15.18 -17.02
CA ASP A 81 10.34 16.54 -16.50
C ASP A 81 8.93 16.75 -15.90
N PHE A 82 8.67 16.14 -14.73
CA PHE A 82 7.40 16.31 -14.02
C PHE A 82 7.41 17.48 -13.03
N THR A 83 8.60 17.94 -12.63
CA THR A 83 8.80 18.95 -11.58
C THR A 83 9.27 20.29 -12.11
N GLY A 84 9.52 20.42 -13.43
CA GLY A 84 10.18 21.58 -14.05
C GLY A 84 11.70 21.44 -14.15
N GLU A 85 12.26 20.28 -13.79
CA GLU A 85 13.63 19.85 -14.06
C GLU A 85 13.65 18.37 -14.47
N ASP A 86 14.61 17.99 -15.34
CA ASP A 86 14.84 16.60 -15.69
C ASP A 86 15.32 15.82 -14.44
N LEU A 87 14.61 14.74 -14.12
CA LEU A 87 14.99 13.77 -13.10
C LEU A 87 14.90 12.37 -13.68
N PHE A 88 15.83 11.50 -13.27
CA PHE A 88 15.68 10.07 -13.51
C PHE A 88 14.81 9.48 -12.40
N TYR A 89 13.70 8.87 -12.78
CA TYR A 89 12.76 8.21 -11.88
C TYR A 89 13.02 6.72 -11.89
N TYR A 90 13.01 6.11 -10.70
CA TYR A 90 12.88 4.68 -10.51
C TYR A 90 11.66 4.45 -9.63
N ASP A 91 10.59 3.98 -10.25
CA ASP A 91 9.27 3.91 -9.67
C ASP A 91 8.89 2.45 -9.38
N LEU A 92 8.23 2.26 -8.24
CA LEU A 92 7.55 1.04 -7.84
C LEU A 92 6.09 1.39 -7.63
N VAL A 93 5.19 0.70 -8.33
CA VAL A 93 3.75 0.97 -8.31
C VAL A 93 3.01 -0.31 -7.99
N ARG A 94 2.03 -0.19 -7.10
CA ARG A 94 1.00 -1.20 -6.88
C ARG A 94 -0.31 -0.64 -7.38
N GLN A 95 -0.92 -1.32 -8.34
CA GLN A 95 -2.14 -0.92 -9.03
C GLN A 95 -3.26 -1.92 -8.76
N TYR A 96 -4.45 -1.41 -8.45
CA TYR A 96 -5.66 -2.21 -8.24
C TYR A 96 -6.92 -1.37 -8.53
N PRO A 97 -8.05 -2.01 -8.86
CA PRO A 97 -9.29 -1.29 -9.19
C PRO A 97 -9.77 -0.40 -8.05
N ASP A 98 -10.38 0.74 -8.37
CA ASP A 98 -11.00 1.64 -7.39
C ASP A 98 -12.46 1.27 -7.05
N GLY A 99 -13.00 0.23 -7.71
CA GLY A 99 -14.38 -0.22 -7.60
C GLY A 99 -15.31 0.35 -8.67
N GLU A 100 -14.80 1.26 -9.52
CA GLU A 100 -15.46 1.77 -10.72
C GLU A 100 -14.68 1.33 -11.99
N ASP A 101 -14.35 2.27 -12.88
CA ASP A 101 -13.64 1.99 -14.15
C ASP A 101 -12.16 2.46 -14.12
N GLU A 102 -11.68 2.96 -12.98
CA GLU A 102 -10.31 3.48 -12.80
C GLU A 102 -9.51 2.63 -11.80
N TYR A 103 -8.23 2.95 -11.66
CA TYR A 103 -7.32 2.25 -10.78
C TYR A 103 -6.71 3.18 -9.74
N PHE A 104 -6.60 2.70 -8.51
CA PHE A 104 -5.67 3.27 -7.55
C PHE A 104 -4.25 2.87 -7.91
N GLN A 105 -3.31 3.81 -7.80
CA GLN A 105 -1.87 3.56 -7.94
C GLN A 105 -1.14 4.04 -6.69
N LEU A 106 -0.70 3.10 -5.85
CA LEU A 106 0.20 3.40 -4.73
C LEU A 106 1.64 3.38 -5.24
N ARG A 107 2.27 4.56 -5.30
CA ARG A 107 3.56 4.80 -5.95
C ARG A 107 4.64 5.16 -4.95
N VAL A 108 5.80 4.53 -5.09
CA VAL A 108 7.08 4.96 -4.49
C VAL A 108 8.01 5.36 -5.63
N SER A 109 8.34 6.65 -5.69
CA SER A 109 9.23 7.20 -6.71
C SER A 109 10.58 7.58 -6.10
N ILE A 110 11.65 6.97 -6.59
CA ILE A 110 13.03 7.26 -6.18
C ILE A 110 13.67 8.07 -7.29
N MET A 111 14.08 9.30 -6.99
CA MET A 111 14.53 10.27 -8.00
C MET A 111 16.03 10.53 -7.90
N PHE A 112 16.70 10.54 -9.05
CA PHE A 112 18.12 10.80 -9.21
C PHE A 112 18.34 11.99 -10.14
N SER A 113 19.50 12.62 -10.01
CA SER A 113 19.94 13.55 -11.05
C SER A 113 20.27 12.78 -12.33
N PRO A 114 19.86 13.26 -13.52
CA PRO A 114 20.27 12.64 -14.77
C PRO A 114 21.79 12.72 -14.95
N ASP A 115 22.38 11.66 -15.49
CA ASP A 115 23.81 11.55 -15.79
C ASP A 115 24.07 10.81 -17.11
N GLU A 116 25.32 10.48 -17.41
CA GLU A 116 25.65 9.82 -18.67
C GLU A 116 25.18 8.37 -18.79
N GLU A 117 24.97 7.71 -17.65
CA GLU A 117 24.58 6.32 -17.52
C GLU A 117 23.06 6.19 -17.58
N ASN A 118 22.33 6.98 -16.79
CA ASN A 118 20.87 6.85 -16.67
C ASN A 118 20.06 7.58 -17.75
N ARG A 119 20.64 8.55 -18.47
CA ARG A 119 19.88 9.38 -19.44
C ARG A 119 19.26 8.62 -20.61
N PHE A 120 19.73 7.40 -20.85
CA PHE A 120 19.21 6.51 -21.88
C PHE A 120 18.56 5.24 -21.32
N LEU A 121 18.56 5.07 -19.99
CA LEU A 121 17.86 3.98 -19.35
C LEU A 121 16.38 4.32 -19.33
N GLN A 122 15.58 3.46 -19.95
CA GLN A 122 14.14 3.54 -19.88
C GLN A 122 13.56 2.13 -20.03
N ASP A 123 12.68 1.75 -19.12
CA ASP A 123 11.94 0.50 -19.23
C ASP A 123 10.68 0.54 -18.36
N THR A 124 9.75 -0.37 -18.66
CA THR A 124 8.53 -0.60 -17.89
C THR A 124 8.30 -2.10 -17.79
N LEU A 125 8.21 -2.61 -16.56
CA LEU A 125 8.05 -4.02 -16.25
C LEU A 125 6.79 -4.22 -15.42
N TRP A 126 5.86 -5.03 -15.90
CA TRP A 126 4.67 -5.42 -15.16
C TRP A 126 4.82 -6.82 -14.54
N SER A 127 4.11 -7.06 -13.43
CA SER A 127 4.10 -8.36 -12.78
C SER A 127 3.45 -9.47 -13.60
N ASP A 128 2.61 -9.14 -14.58
CA ASP A 128 1.94 -10.10 -15.47
C ASP A 128 2.69 -10.34 -16.79
N ASP A 129 3.80 -9.62 -17.03
CA ASP A 129 4.67 -9.86 -18.19
C ASP A 129 5.42 -11.21 -18.10
N SER A 130 5.53 -11.80 -16.91
CA SER A 130 6.22 -13.09 -16.71
C SER A 130 5.69 -13.88 -15.50
N ASP A 131 5.90 -15.21 -15.51
CA ASP A 131 5.63 -16.09 -14.36
C ASP A 131 6.71 -16.01 -13.25
N GLU A 132 7.78 -15.23 -13.45
CA GLU A 132 8.82 -15.03 -12.44
C GLU A 132 8.32 -14.14 -11.30
N ASN A 133 8.86 -14.32 -10.09
CA ASN A 133 8.59 -13.39 -9.00
C ASN A 133 9.01 -11.97 -9.41
N PHE A 134 8.07 -11.03 -9.36
CA PHE A 134 8.27 -9.64 -9.76
C PHE A 134 9.52 -8.99 -9.11
N PHE A 135 9.73 -9.19 -7.81
CA PHE A 135 10.87 -8.61 -7.09
C PHE A 135 12.22 -9.23 -7.46
N ASP A 136 12.24 -10.51 -7.84
CA ASP A 136 13.44 -11.14 -8.39
C ASP A 136 13.71 -10.69 -9.83
N TYR A 137 12.65 -10.42 -10.60
CA TYR A 137 12.75 -9.95 -11.97
C TYR A 137 13.31 -8.53 -12.06
N ILE A 138 12.77 -7.57 -11.28
CA ILE A 138 13.25 -6.17 -11.30
C ILE A 138 14.72 -6.06 -10.88
N LYS A 139 15.22 -6.96 -10.00
CA LYS A 139 16.62 -6.99 -9.56
C LYS A 139 17.62 -7.31 -10.67
N LYS A 140 17.13 -7.75 -11.83
CA LYS A 140 17.95 -8.01 -13.04
C LYS A 140 17.95 -6.85 -14.03
N SER A 141 17.14 -5.82 -13.81
CA SER A 141 17.02 -4.67 -14.71
C SER A 141 18.22 -3.73 -14.62
N ASP A 142 18.50 -3.02 -15.71
CA ASP A 142 19.53 -1.99 -15.74
C ASP A 142 19.17 -0.82 -14.82
N GLY A 143 17.88 -0.48 -14.69
CA GLY A 143 17.41 0.53 -13.75
C GLY A 143 17.72 0.18 -12.30
N TYR A 144 17.53 -1.09 -11.90
CA TYR A 144 17.89 -1.54 -10.54
C TYR A 144 19.39 -1.47 -10.32
N ALA A 145 20.19 -1.94 -11.30
CA ALA A 145 21.65 -1.89 -11.21
C ALA A 145 22.15 -0.45 -11.01
N TYR A 146 21.61 0.50 -11.78
CA TYR A 146 21.90 1.92 -11.64
C TYR A 146 21.47 2.44 -10.26
N ALA A 147 20.20 2.27 -9.89
CA ALA A 147 19.63 2.81 -8.65
C ALA A 147 20.31 2.25 -7.39
N LYS A 148 20.84 1.02 -7.45
CA LYS A 148 21.59 0.40 -6.34
C LYS A 148 22.98 0.99 -6.16
N ALA A 149 23.61 1.44 -7.25
CA ALA A 149 24.99 1.92 -7.26
C ALA A 149 25.10 3.42 -6.93
N HIS A 150 23.99 4.16 -6.95
CA HIS A 150 23.97 5.62 -6.87
C HIS A 150 23.15 6.13 -5.68
N GLU A 151 23.53 7.30 -5.15
CA GLU A 151 22.74 8.01 -4.16
C GLU A 151 21.60 8.77 -4.87
N PHE A 152 20.37 8.57 -4.40
CA PHE A 152 19.21 9.29 -4.93
C PHE A 152 19.01 10.64 -4.24
N LYS A 153 18.42 11.60 -4.96
CA LYS A 153 18.18 12.98 -4.56
C LYS A 153 16.95 13.11 -3.65
N SER A 154 15.89 12.37 -3.96
CA SER A 154 14.61 12.46 -3.25
C SER A 154 13.77 11.20 -3.42
N ILE A 155 12.79 11.05 -2.53
CA ILE A 155 11.74 10.03 -2.62
C ILE A 155 10.39 10.73 -2.52
N ASP A 156 9.43 10.34 -3.36
CA ASP A 156 8.02 10.69 -3.24
C ASP A 156 7.19 9.42 -3.04
N ILE A 157 6.16 9.51 -2.19
CA ILE A 157 5.26 8.38 -1.90
C ILE A 157 3.83 8.91 -1.87
N ARG A 158 3.00 8.39 -2.77
CA ARG A 158 1.63 8.90 -2.95
C ARG A 158 0.69 7.82 -3.48
N VAL A 159 -0.59 8.16 -3.45
CA VAL A 159 -1.66 7.41 -4.11
C VAL A 159 -2.25 8.31 -5.18
N ASP A 160 -2.30 7.82 -6.41
CA ASP A 160 -2.96 8.46 -7.54
C ASP A 160 -4.18 7.64 -7.97
N GLN A 161 -5.05 8.23 -8.78
CA GLN A 161 -6.09 7.53 -9.56
C GLN A 161 -5.81 7.77 -11.05
N THR A 162 -6.12 6.77 -11.89
CA THR A 162 -5.99 6.89 -13.35
C THR A 162 -7.10 7.72 -14.00
#